data_AF-A0A2V9WQT7-F1
#
_entry.id   AF-A0A2V9WQT7-F1
#
_cell.length_a   1.000
_cell.length_b   1.000
_cell.length_c   1.000
_cell.angle_alpha   90.00
_cell.angle_beta   90.00
_cell.angle_gamma   90.00
#
_symmetry.space_group_name_H-M   'P 1'
#
loop_
_entity.id
_entity.type
_entity.pdbx_description
1 polymer ?
#
loop_
_entity_poly.entity_id
_entity_poly.type
_entity_poly.pdbx_seq_one_letter_code
_entity_poly.pdbx_strand_id
1 'polypeptide(L)'
;MTNGTFTDAKGVPHFLSQFLYADFILNNQIKTGSSRLPLNVLLEYEDNLAAKEHPIDFTGNLATNLGKQSHVYLADISVGQVKNKNDFQIGYAYLRQEQDSALASFAESDQRAPTNILQHRFYALYKLRQNTVANFTWWHGRTLNTNLENAVLVQGLKAGQVEPWLNRLQFDLNYSF
;
A
#
# COMPACT_ATOMS: atom_id res chain seq x y z
N MET A 1 -5.01 -12.60 -5.62
CA MET A 1 -5.73 -11.46 -6.19
C MET A 1 -6.74 -10.99 -5.14
N THR A 2 -6.76 -9.70 -4.78
CA THR A 2 -7.60 -9.15 -3.70
C THR A 2 -8.84 -8.40 -4.17
N ASN A 3 -8.87 -7.94 -5.43
CA ASN A 3 -10.04 -7.26 -6.00
C ASN A 3 -11.30 -8.12 -5.94
N GLY A 4 -12.46 -7.47 -5.90
CA GLY A 4 -13.76 -8.16 -6.00
C GLY A 4 -13.93 -8.81 -7.37
N THR A 5 -14.52 -10.00 -7.40
CA THR A 5 -14.72 -10.78 -8.62
C THR A 5 -16.09 -11.43 -8.65
N PHE A 6 -16.60 -11.73 -9.84
CA PHE A 6 -17.79 -12.58 -9.96
C PHE A 6 -17.66 -13.50 -11.17
N THR A 7 -18.40 -14.61 -11.15
CA THR A 7 -18.48 -15.54 -12.28
C THR A 7 -19.82 -15.33 -12.96
N ASP A 8 -19.82 -15.10 -14.28
CA ASP A 8 -21.05 -14.92 -15.04
C ASP A 8 -21.79 -16.26 -15.30
N ALA A 9 -22.97 -16.19 -15.93
CA ALA A 9 -23.77 -17.37 -16.24
C ALA A 9 -23.09 -18.38 -17.19
N LYS A 10 -21.99 -17.99 -17.86
CA LYS A 10 -21.18 -18.86 -18.73
C LYS A 10 -19.97 -19.45 -18.01
N GLY A 11 -19.79 -19.16 -16.71
CA GLY A 11 -18.64 -19.63 -15.95
C GLY A 11 -17.38 -18.78 -16.14
N VAL A 12 -17.47 -17.58 -16.71
CA VAL A 12 -16.31 -16.71 -16.95
C VAL A 12 -16.11 -15.77 -15.76
N PRO A 13 -14.89 -15.68 -15.18
CA PRO A 13 -14.59 -14.75 -14.11
C PRO A 13 -14.39 -13.33 -14.64
N HIS A 14 -14.92 -12.35 -13.91
CA HIS A 14 -14.80 -10.92 -14.19
C HIS A 14 -14.42 -10.17 -12.92
N PHE A 15 -13.74 -9.04 -13.08
CA PHE A 15 -13.64 -8.07 -11.99
C PHE A 15 -15.02 -7.47 -11.72
N LEU A 16 -15.33 -7.29 -10.43
CA LEU A 16 -16.57 -6.62 -10.01
C LEU A 16 -16.57 -5.14 -10.44
N SER A 17 -15.43 -4.49 -10.27
CA SER A 17 -15.20 -3.09 -10.62
C SER A 17 -14.47 -2.97 -11.95
N GLN A 18 -14.80 -1.91 -12.72
CA GLN A 18 -13.89 -1.40 -13.74
C GLN A 18 -12.89 -0.46 -13.08
N PHE A 19 -11.87 -0.04 -13.81
CA PHE A 19 -10.77 0.75 -13.26
C PHE A 19 -10.56 2.02 -14.10
N LEU A 20 -10.98 3.15 -13.53
CA LEU A 20 -10.79 4.50 -14.08
C LEU A 20 -10.34 5.42 -12.94
N TYR A 21 -9.09 5.84 -12.97
CA TYR A 21 -8.47 6.51 -11.83
C TYR A 21 -8.52 8.04 -11.94
N ALA A 22 -8.91 8.69 -10.84
CA ALA A 22 -8.55 10.07 -10.54
C ALA A 22 -7.43 10.05 -9.50
N ASP A 23 -6.26 10.53 -9.87
CA ASP A 23 -5.05 10.47 -9.05
C ASP A 23 -4.48 11.87 -8.81
N PHE A 24 -4.19 12.16 -7.54
CA PHE A 24 -3.55 13.39 -7.08
C PHE A 24 -2.31 13.05 -6.26
N ILE A 25 -1.15 13.46 -6.77
CA ILE A 25 0.15 13.25 -6.11
C ILE A 25 0.80 14.61 -5.80
N LEU A 26 1.13 14.80 -4.52
CA LEU A 26 2.05 15.86 -4.07
C LEU A 26 3.40 15.22 -3.73
N ASN A 27 4.44 15.58 -4.48
CA ASN A 27 5.81 15.17 -4.17
C ASN A 27 6.69 16.41 -4.01
N ASN A 28 7.21 16.64 -2.80
CA ASN A 28 7.97 17.83 -2.47
C ASN A 28 9.21 17.53 -1.62
N GLN A 29 10.26 18.33 -1.85
CA GLN A 29 11.47 18.34 -1.04
C GLN A 29 11.72 19.75 -0.52
N ILE A 30 11.66 19.88 0.80
CA ILE A 30 11.85 21.14 1.52
C ILE A 30 13.27 21.18 2.06
N LYS A 31 14.00 22.24 1.72
CA LYS A 31 15.34 22.49 2.27
C LYS A 31 15.23 22.81 3.76
N THR A 32 16.10 22.19 4.55
CA THR A 32 16.29 22.55 5.96
C THR A 32 17.60 23.33 6.11
N GLY A 33 17.99 23.66 7.35
CA GLY A 33 19.29 24.27 7.63
C GLY A 33 20.49 23.39 7.29
N SER A 34 20.29 22.09 7.01
CA SER A 34 21.34 21.16 6.59
C SER A 34 21.04 20.62 5.20
N SER A 35 21.97 20.80 4.26
CA SER A 35 21.87 20.26 2.90
C SER A 35 21.80 18.73 2.86
N ARG A 36 22.17 18.06 3.97
CA ARG A 36 22.14 16.60 4.12
C ARG A 36 20.81 16.10 4.70
N LEU A 37 20.00 16.99 5.25
CA LEU A 37 18.75 16.64 5.94
C LEU A 37 17.55 17.37 5.33
N PRO A 38 17.31 17.30 4.01
CA PRO A 38 16.07 17.83 3.46
C PRO A 38 14.87 17.06 4.04
N LEU A 39 13.73 17.74 4.17
CA LEU A 39 12.45 17.11 4.48
C LEU A 39 11.77 16.75 3.16
N ASN A 40 11.45 15.48 2.97
CA ASN A 40 10.72 14.98 1.81
C ASN A 40 9.30 14.62 2.24
N VAL A 41 8.33 14.98 1.41
CA VAL A 41 6.91 14.70 1.61
C VAL A 41 6.33 14.19 0.30
N LEU A 42 5.78 12.99 0.34
CA LEU A 42 4.97 12.41 -0.73
C LEU A 42 3.57 12.14 -0.16
N LEU A 43 2.56 12.77 -0.74
CA LEU A 43 1.16 12.47 -0.46
C LEU A 43 0.51 12.01 -1.75
N GLU A 44 -0.36 11.02 -1.64
CA GLU A 44 -1.15 10.55 -2.77
C GLU A 44 -2.57 10.25 -2.32
N TYR A 45 -3.50 10.67 -3.17
CA TYR A 45 -4.90 10.33 -3.10
C TYR A 45 -5.31 9.81 -4.47
N GLU A 46 -5.79 8.57 -4.50
CA GLU A 46 -6.34 7.96 -5.70
C GLU A 46 -7.79 7.56 -5.43
N ASP A 47 -8.66 7.76 -6.41
CA ASP A 47 -10.03 7.26 -6.43
C ASP A 47 -10.30 6.52 -7.74
N ASN A 48 -10.67 5.25 -7.65
CA ASN A 48 -11.27 4.53 -8.77
C ASN A 48 -12.71 4.97 -8.98
N LEU A 49 -12.90 5.88 -9.94
CA LEU A 49 -14.20 6.45 -10.32
C LEU A 49 -15.19 5.41 -10.86
N ALA A 50 -14.69 4.26 -11.34
CA ALA A 50 -15.49 3.17 -11.87
C ALA A 50 -15.65 1.99 -10.90
N ALA A 51 -15.25 2.16 -9.63
CA ALA A 51 -15.48 1.17 -8.59
C ALA A 51 -16.98 0.92 -8.40
N LYS A 52 -17.34 -0.36 -8.23
CA LYS A 52 -18.72 -0.76 -8.06
C LYS A 52 -19.27 -0.28 -6.71
N GLU A 53 -20.47 0.29 -6.74
CA GLU A 53 -21.25 0.52 -5.53
C GLU A 53 -21.66 -0.83 -4.91
N HIS A 54 -21.40 -0.97 -3.62
CA HIS A 54 -21.53 -2.20 -2.83
C HIS A 54 -20.61 -3.34 -3.30
N PRO A 55 -19.49 -3.61 -2.60
CA PRO A 55 -18.62 -4.74 -2.92
C PRO A 55 -19.28 -6.07 -2.57
N ILE A 56 -18.64 -7.18 -2.96
CA ILE A 56 -19.05 -8.52 -2.53
C ILE A 56 -18.44 -8.83 -1.15
N ASP A 57 -19.25 -9.35 -0.24
CA ASP A 57 -18.83 -9.80 1.08
C ASP A 57 -18.23 -11.22 1.06
N PHE A 58 -17.69 -11.65 2.20
CA PHE A 58 -17.07 -12.96 2.37
C PHE A 58 -18.02 -14.14 2.17
N THR A 59 -19.34 -13.91 2.09
CA THR A 59 -20.36 -14.93 1.81
C THR A 59 -20.74 -14.99 0.33
N GLY A 60 -20.22 -14.07 -0.50
CA GLY A 60 -20.54 -13.96 -1.92
C GLY A 60 -21.75 -13.07 -2.22
N ASN A 61 -22.29 -12.35 -1.23
CA ASN A 61 -23.42 -11.45 -1.40
C ASN A 61 -22.97 -9.98 -1.54
N LEU A 62 -23.80 -9.11 -2.09
CA LEU A 62 -23.51 -7.68 -2.10
C LEU A 62 -23.61 -7.09 -0.69
N ALA A 63 -22.55 -6.43 -0.23
CA ALA A 63 -22.48 -5.71 1.03
C ALA A 63 -23.20 -4.35 0.94
N THR A 64 -24.54 -4.36 0.96
CA THR A 64 -25.37 -3.14 0.79
C THR A 64 -25.19 -2.09 1.89
N ASN A 65 -24.60 -2.48 3.02
CA ASN A 65 -24.25 -1.59 4.13
C ASN A 65 -22.88 -0.89 3.95
N LEU A 66 -22.13 -1.21 2.89
CA LEU A 66 -20.81 -0.66 2.62
C LEU A 66 -20.80 0.05 1.26
N GLY A 67 -20.22 1.25 1.20
CA GLY A 67 -20.04 1.98 -0.06
C GLY A 67 -18.90 1.42 -0.91
N LYS A 68 -18.68 2.03 -2.09
CA LYS A 68 -17.55 1.70 -2.97
C LYS A 68 -16.22 1.62 -2.21
N GLN A 69 -15.38 0.68 -2.61
CA GLN A 69 -14.04 0.45 -2.04
C GLN A 69 -12.97 0.95 -3.02
N SER A 70 -12.94 2.25 -3.25
CA SER A 70 -12.28 2.88 -4.39
C SER A 70 -11.04 3.71 -4.08
N HIS A 71 -10.69 3.91 -2.81
CA HIS A 71 -9.70 4.94 -2.46
C HIS A 71 -8.32 4.40 -2.06
N VAL A 72 -7.28 5.15 -2.42
CA VAL A 72 -5.93 5.08 -1.84
C VAL A 72 -5.64 6.37 -1.10
N TYR A 73 -5.03 6.26 0.08
CA TYR A 73 -4.46 7.36 0.83
C TYR A 73 -3.04 6.97 1.24
N LEU A 74 -2.05 7.68 0.70
CA LEU A 74 -0.65 7.52 1.05
C LEU A 74 -0.10 8.83 1.62
N ALA A 75 0.67 8.72 2.68
CA ALA A 75 1.52 9.78 3.17
C ALA A 75 2.88 9.20 3.55
N ASP A 76 3.94 9.58 2.84
CA ASP A 76 5.33 9.22 3.13
C ASP A 76 6.12 10.50 3.45
N ILE A 77 6.73 10.51 4.62
CA ILE A 77 7.54 11.63 5.10
C ILE A 77 8.91 11.08 5.48
N SER A 78 9.97 11.73 4.98
CA SER A 78 11.34 11.40 5.37
C SER A 78 12.23 12.61 5.55
N VAL A 79 13.26 12.43 6.36
CA VAL A 79 14.34 13.41 6.53
C VAL A 79 15.63 12.78 6.07
N GLY A 80 16.41 13.53 5.29
CA GLY A 80 17.68 13.07 4.76
C GLY A 80 17.66 12.71 3.28
N GLN A 81 18.76 12.14 2.82
CA GLN A 81 18.96 11.71 1.43
C GLN A 81 20.05 10.64 1.37
N VAL A 82 20.28 10.04 0.21
CA VAL A 82 21.34 9.05 -0.01
C VAL A 82 22.18 9.38 -1.26
N LYS A 83 22.54 10.67 -1.40
CA LYS A 83 23.27 11.17 -2.57
C LYS A 83 24.78 10.95 -2.46
N ASN A 84 25.37 11.30 -1.32
CA ASN A 84 26.81 11.20 -1.08
C ASN A 84 27.12 10.17 -0.01
N LYS A 85 28.38 9.69 0.00
CA LYS A 85 28.87 8.81 1.06
C LYS A 85 28.58 9.41 2.45
N ASN A 86 28.14 8.54 3.36
CA ASN A 86 27.72 8.83 4.72
C ASN A 86 26.39 9.59 4.85
N ASP A 87 25.70 9.91 3.75
CA ASP A 87 24.32 10.42 3.84
C ASP A 87 23.39 9.32 4.36
N PHE A 88 22.38 9.75 5.12
CA PHE A 88 21.35 8.87 5.63
C PHE A 88 19.97 9.48 5.34
N GLN A 89 18.97 8.61 5.28
CA GLN A 89 17.57 9.00 5.20
C GLN A 89 16.78 8.12 6.15
N ILE A 90 15.86 8.73 6.89
CA ILE A 90 14.89 8.01 7.72
C ILE A 90 13.49 8.45 7.32
N GLY A 91 12.54 7.53 7.31
CA GLY A 91 11.18 7.87 6.92
C GLY A 91 10.12 6.95 7.47
N TYR A 92 8.90 7.44 7.32
CA TYR A 92 7.66 6.78 7.71
C TYR A 92 6.63 6.99 6.61
N ALA A 93 5.98 5.91 6.20
CA ALA A 93 4.83 5.95 5.32
C ALA A 93 3.61 5.34 6.00
N TYR A 94 2.46 5.97 5.79
CA TYR A 94 1.13 5.45 6.05
C TYR A 94 0.44 5.18 4.71
N LEU A 95 -0.13 3.99 4.55
CA LEU A 95 -0.91 3.61 3.39
C LEU A 95 -2.24 2.99 3.84
N ARG A 96 -3.34 3.55 3.38
CA ARG A 96 -4.65 2.90 3.39
C ARG A 96 -5.09 2.70 1.95
N GLN A 97 -5.34 1.46 1.57
CA GLN A 97 -5.72 1.10 0.21
C GLN A 97 -6.95 0.21 0.25
N GLU A 98 -8.04 0.64 -0.36
CA GLU A 98 -9.30 -0.12 -0.42
C GLU A 98 -9.24 -1.23 -1.47
N GLN A 99 -10.18 -2.18 -1.41
CA GLN A 99 -10.15 -3.41 -2.22
C GLN A 99 -10.05 -3.17 -3.73
N ASP A 100 -10.87 -2.28 -4.27
CA ASP A 100 -10.98 -2.00 -5.71
C ASP A 100 -10.45 -0.60 -6.05
N SER A 101 -9.59 -0.06 -5.20
CA SER A 101 -8.92 1.22 -5.42
C SER A 101 -7.97 1.18 -6.61
N ALA A 102 -7.24 0.07 -6.78
CA ALA A 102 -6.37 -0.20 -7.91
C ALA A 102 -6.49 -1.67 -8.36
N LEU A 103 -6.00 -1.96 -9.56
CA LEU A 103 -5.80 -3.34 -10.00
C LEU A 103 -4.72 -3.98 -9.12
N ALA A 104 -5.09 -5.01 -8.36
CA ALA A 104 -4.23 -5.66 -7.37
C ALA A 104 -2.91 -6.19 -7.96
N SER A 105 -2.86 -6.50 -9.25
CA SER A 105 -1.63 -7.00 -9.89
C SER A 105 -0.59 -5.90 -10.16
N PHE A 106 -0.97 -4.63 -10.05
CA PHE A 106 -0.06 -3.49 -10.24
C PHE A 106 0.40 -2.85 -8.93
N ALA A 107 -0.17 -3.29 -7.80
CA ALA A 107 0.19 -2.75 -6.50
C ALA A 107 1.59 -3.24 -6.06
N GLU A 108 2.17 -2.50 -5.11
CA GLU A 108 3.46 -2.80 -4.49
C GLU A 108 3.52 -4.27 -4.03
N SER A 109 4.64 -4.95 -4.28
CA SER A 109 4.74 -6.38 -3.98
C SER A 109 5.09 -6.64 -2.51
N ASP A 110 5.69 -5.67 -1.83
CA ASP A 110 6.24 -5.89 -0.49
C ASP A 110 5.25 -5.67 0.65
N GLN A 111 4.08 -5.11 0.35
CA GLN A 111 3.01 -4.88 1.32
C GLN A 111 2.30 -6.17 1.77
N ARG A 112 1.54 -6.05 2.87
CA ARG A 112 0.78 -7.15 3.50
C ARG A 112 -0.09 -7.91 2.51
N ALA A 113 -0.75 -7.22 1.59
CA ALA A 113 -1.55 -7.76 0.50
C ALA A 113 -1.67 -6.68 -0.60
N PRO A 114 -1.96 -7.02 -1.86
CA PRO A 114 -1.90 -6.03 -2.94
C PRO A 114 -2.96 -4.92 -2.89
N THR A 115 -4.15 -5.17 -2.33
CA THR A 115 -5.15 -4.13 -1.99
C THR A 115 -5.87 -4.53 -0.70
N ASN A 116 -6.82 -3.71 -0.23
CA ASN A 116 -7.56 -3.93 1.01
C ASN A 116 -6.64 -3.98 2.24
N ILE A 117 -5.76 -2.99 2.38
CA ILE A 117 -4.75 -2.93 3.44
C ILE A 117 -4.76 -1.61 4.20
N LEU A 118 -4.35 -1.72 5.46
CA LEU A 118 -3.88 -0.62 6.28
C LEU A 118 -2.45 -0.93 6.67
N GLN A 119 -1.51 -0.06 6.32
CA GLN A 119 -0.10 -0.36 6.46
C GLN A 119 0.73 0.85 6.85
N HIS A 120 1.71 0.58 7.68
CA HIS A 120 2.77 1.48 8.06
C HIS A 120 4.10 0.93 7.53
N ARG A 121 4.96 1.81 7.03
CA ARG A 121 6.33 1.48 6.62
C ARG A 121 7.29 2.41 7.34
N PHE A 122 8.20 1.86 8.11
CA PHE A 122 9.34 2.59 8.67
C PHE A 122 10.58 2.18 7.89
N TYR A 123 11.43 3.14 7.55
CA TYR A 123 12.62 2.83 6.78
C TYR A 123 13.80 3.71 7.16
N ALA A 124 15.00 3.15 6.98
CA ALA A 124 16.26 3.84 7.19
C ALA A 124 17.26 3.41 6.11
N LEU A 125 17.89 4.39 5.46
CA LEU A 125 18.89 4.17 4.43
C LEU A 125 20.19 4.84 4.83
N TYR A 126 21.31 4.21 4.49
CA TYR A 126 22.65 4.75 4.70
C TYR A 126 23.54 4.50 3.50
N LYS A 127 24.09 5.58 2.93
CA LYS A 127 24.99 5.54 1.76
C LYS A 127 26.41 5.16 2.22
N LEU A 128 26.64 3.86 2.38
CA LEU A 128 27.93 3.27 2.81
C LEU A 128 29.09 3.67 1.89
N ARG A 129 28.85 3.65 0.58
CA ARG A 129 29.79 4.02 -0.48
C ARG A 129 29.04 4.74 -1.59
N GLN A 130 29.77 5.33 -2.54
CA GLN A 130 29.14 6.00 -3.70
C GLN A 130 28.21 5.08 -4.49
N ASN A 131 28.50 3.78 -4.49
CA ASN A 131 27.75 2.73 -5.18
C ASN A 131 27.06 1.73 -4.25
N THR A 132 26.93 2.01 -2.95
CA THR A 132 26.34 1.06 -2.00
C THR A 132 25.47 1.76 -0.97
N VAL A 133 24.22 1.32 -0.86
CA VAL A 133 23.25 1.78 0.15
C VAL A 133 22.84 0.60 1.02
N ALA A 134 23.01 0.71 2.33
CA ALA A 134 22.33 -0.16 3.27
C ALA A 134 20.90 0.35 3.49
N ASN A 135 19.94 -0.54 3.44
CA ASN A 135 18.53 -0.26 3.67
C ASN A 135 17.98 -1.15 4.78
N PHE A 136 17.19 -0.56 5.66
CA PHE A 136 16.33 -1.26 6.59
C PHE A 136 14.89 -0.83 6.31
N THR A 137 13.97 -1.78 6.28
CA THR A 137 12.54 -1.51 6.14
C THR A 137 11.75 -2.39 7.09
N TRP A 138 10.83 -1.78 7.82
CA TRP A 138 9.83 -2.44 8.65
C TRP A 138 8.44 -2.12 8.13
N TRP A 139 7.76 -3.16 7.63
CA TRP A 139 6.36 -3.13 7.29
C TRP A 139 5.52 -3.61 8.47
N HIS A 140 4.55 -2.80 8.88
CA HIS A 140 3.59 -3.10 9.93
C HIS A 140 2.18 -2.91 9.35
N GLY A 141 1.53 -4.01 8.96
CA GLY A 141 0.32 -3.94 8.16
C GLY A 141 -0.70 -5.02 8.49
N ARG A 142 -1.95 -4.77 8.09
CA ARG A 142 -3.07 -5.71 8.20
C ARG A 142 -4.07 -5.48 7.08
N THR A 143 -4.96 -6.44 6.89
CA THR A 143 -6.15 -6.33 6.05
C THR A 143 -7.07 -5.26 6.60
N LEU A 144 -7.52 -4.36 5.73
CA LEU A 144 -8.36 -3.22 6.08
C LEU A 144 -9.79 -3.67 6.42
N ASN A 145 -10.40 -4.47 5.56
CA ASN A 145 -11.74 -5.01 5.75
C ASN A 145 -11.77 -6.53 5.52
N THR A 146 -11.94 -7.28 6.60
CA THR A 146 -11.95 -8.76 6.58
C THR A 146 -13.29 -9.36 6.19
N ASN A 147 -14.32 -8.54 5.98
CA ASN A 147 -15.65 -8.98 5.53
C ASN A 147 -15.79 -9.03 4.01
N LEU A 148 -14.77 -8.66 3.25
CA LEU A 148 -14.85 -8.61 1.79
C LEU A 148 -14.46 -9.96 1.18
N GLU A 149 -15.02 -10.25 0.01
CA GLU A 149 -14.55 -11.31 -0.88
C GLU A 149 -13.03 -11.17 -1.09
N ASN A 150 -12.29 -12.27 -1.27
CA ASN A 150 -10.86 -12.23 -1.60
C ASN A 150 -9.94 -11.49 -0.60
N ALA A 151 -10.44 -11.12 0.59
CA ALA A 151 -9.62 -10.56 1.65
C ALA A 151 -8.52 -11.55 2.06
N VAL A 152 -7.26 -11.10 2.10
CA VAL A 152 -6.11 -11.96 2.43
C VAL A 152 -5.93 -12.02 3.94
N LEU A 153 -6.43 -13.07 4.57
CA LEU A 153 -6.40 -13.20 6.03
C LEU A 153 -5.25 -14.08 6.53
N VAL A 154 -4.77 -13.80 7.74
CA VAL A 154 -3.94 -14.73 8.52
C VAL A 154 -4.71 -16.01 8.82
N GLN A 155 -3.99 -17.14 8.87
CA GLN A 155 -4.58 -18.45 9.12
C GLN A 155 -5.42 -18.47 10.40
N GLY A 156 -6.65 -18.98 10.29
CA GLY A 156 -7.58 -19.14 11.41
C GLY A 156 -8.40 -17.89 11.77
N LEU A 157 -8.14 -16.74 11.14
CA LEU A 157 -8.99 -15.56 11.31
C LEU A 157 -10.31 -15.75 10.57
N LYS A 158 -11.43 -15.43 11.24
CA LYS A 158 -12.76 -15.44 10.62
C LYS A 158 -13.08 -14.06 10.05
N ALA A 159 -13.89 -14.03 8.99
CA ALA A 159 -14.41 -12.78 8.45
C ALA A 159 -15.13 -11.95 9.53
N GLY A 160 -14.94 -10.64 9.47
CA GLY A 160 -15.48 -9.69 10.44
C GLY A 160 -14.65 -9.52 11.71
N GLN A 161 -13.67 -10.39 11.95
CA GLN A 161 -12.68 -10.15 12.98
C GLN A 161 -11.61 -9.17 12.49
N VAL A 162 -11.12 -8.33 13.40
CA VAL A 162 -9.99 -7.46 13.10
C VAL A 162 -8.74 -8.30 12.96
N GLU A 163 -8.04 -8.16 11.83
CA GLU A 163 -6.78 -8.86 11.63
C GLU A 163 -5.69 -8.29 12.56
N PRO A 164 -4.90 -9.15 13.26
CA PRO A 164 -3.71 -8.73 13.98
C PRO A 164 -2.68 -8.08 13.04
N TRP A 165 -1.90 -7.15 13.57
CA TRP A 165 -0.83 -6.55 12.80
C TRP A 165 0.27 -7.56 12.47
N LEU A 166 0.60 -7.66 11.19
CA LEU A 166 1.75 -8.42 10.71
C LEU A 166 2.97 -7.51 10.67
N ASN A 167 4.12 -8.04 11.10
CA ASN A 167 5.40 -7.37 11.04
C ASN A 167 6.30 -8.11 10.05
N ARG A 168 6.86 -7.37 9.09
CA ARG A 168 7.92 -7.85 8.19
C ARG A 168 9.10 -6.90 8.28
N LEU A 169 10.27 -7.44 8.57
CA LEU A 169 11.54 -6.72 8.63
C LEU A 169 12.39 -7.14 7.45
N GLN A 170 13.04 -6.17 6.80
CA GLN A 170 13.91 -6.39 5.65
C GLN A 170 15.18 -5.56 5.80
N PHE A 171 16.30 -6.18 5.40
CA PHE A 171 17.63 -5.59 5.44
C PHE A 171 18.31 -5.86 4.09
N ASP A 172 18.61 -4.80 3.33
CA ASP A 172 19.18 -4.92 1.99
C ASP A 172 20.49 -4.15 1.87
N LEU A 173 21.36 -4.63 0.97
CA LEU A 173 22.51 -3.87 0.46
C LEU A 173 22.31 -3.67 -1.04
N ASN A 174 21.96 -2.45 -1.42
CA ASN A 174 21.71 -2.07 -2.80
C ASN A 174 23.01 -1.58 -3.44
N TYR A 175 23.47 -2.28 -4.47
CA TYR A 175 24.67 -1.96 -5.24
C TYR A 175 24.31 -1.41 -6.62
N SER A 176 24.98 -0.33 -7.04
CA SER A 176 24.82 0.25 -8.38
C SER A 176 26.15 0.22 -9.15
N PHE A 177 26.13 -0.21 -10.42
CA PHE A 177 27.31 -0.28 -11.28
C PHE A 177 27.70 1.07 -11.87
#